data_AF-A0A0D3HFC1-F1
#
_entry.id   AF-A0A0D3HFC1-F1
#
_cell.length_a   1.000
_cell.length_b   1.000
_cell.length_c   1.000
_cell.angle_alpha   90.00
_cell.angle_beta   90.00
_cell.angle_gamma   90.00
#
_symmetry.space_group_name_H-M   'P 1'
#
loop_
_entity.id
_entity.type
_entity.pdbx_description
1 polymer ?
#
loop_
_entity_poly.entity_id
_entity_poly.type
_entity_poly.pdbx_seq_one_letter_code
_entity_poly.pdbx_strand_id
1 'polypeptide(L)'
;MSDSKFDGADMSEVVMSKAYAVGASFKGTDFTNAVIDRVNFEKADLQGAIFRNTVLSGSTFDDAKMQDVVFEDTIIGYIDLQKLCTNTSISADSRLELGCR
;
A
#
# COMPACT_ATOMS: atom_id res chain seq x y z
N MET A 1 3.47 9.87 11.26
CA MET A 1 3.67 8.41 11.49
C MET A 1 5.00 7.96 10.88
N SER A 2 6.00 8.84 10.78
CA SER A 2 7.29 8.47 10.21
C SER A 2 8.06 7.55 11.15
N ASP A 3 8.79 6.60 10.58
CA ASP A 3 9.69 5.66 11.28
C ASP A 3 9.02 4.80 12.37
N SER A 4 7.69 4.81 12.47
CA SER A 4 6.94 4.00 13.41
C SER A 4 6.73 2.57 12.91
N LYS A 5 6.47 1.65 13.85
CA LYS A 5 6.27 0.23 13.56
C LYS A 5 4.84 -0.21 13.84
N PHE A 6 4.17 -0.70 12.82
CA PHE A 6 2.80 -1.24 12.82
C PHE A 6 2.76 -2.70 12.32
N ASP A 7 3.89 -3.38 12.32
CA ASP A 7 3.99 -4.76 11.82
C ASP A 7 2.95 -5.69 12.48
N GLY A 8 2.19 -6.40 11.67
CA GLY A 8 1.14 -7.32 12.10
C GLY A 8 -0.07 -6.64 12.75
N ALA A 9 -0.16 -5.31 12.72
CA ALA A 9 -1.31 -4.60 13.26
C ALA A 9 -2.56 -4.88 12.42
N ASP A 10 -3.69 -4.97 13.12
CA ASP A 10 -5.01 -4.85 12.50
C ASP A 10 -5.32 -3.36 12.32
N MET A 11 -5.35 -2.93 11.06
CA MET A 11 -5.78 -1.58 10.65
C MET A 11 -6.96 -1.68 9.68
N SER A 12 -7.78 -2.73 9.84
CA SER A 12 -9.01 -2.87 9.08
C SER A 12 -9.94 -1.67 9.32
N GLU A 13 -10.63 -1.25 8.27
CA GLU A 13 -11.56 -0.09 8.26
C GLU A 13 -10.92 1.27 8.62
N VAL A 14 -9.59 1.35 8.71
CA VAL A 14 -8.93 2.62 9.01
C VAL A 14 -9.16 3.65 7.91
N VAL A 15 -9.31 4.91 8.31
CA VAL A 15 -9.26 6.04 7.38
C VAL A 15 -7.94 6.77 7.60
N MET A 16 -7.06 6.68 6.61
CA MET A 16 -5.82 7.45 6.56
C MET A 16 -5.93 8.47 5.42
N SER A 17 -6.03 9.75 5.77
CA SER A 17 -6.02 10.84 4.79
C SER A 17 -4.85 11.79 5.03
N LYS A 18 -4.06 12.07 3.99
CA LYS A 18 -2.92 13.00 4.00
C LYS A 18 -1.88 12.69 5.09
N ALA A 19 -1.78 11.42 5.49
CA ALA A 19 -0.85 11.00 6.51
C ALA A 19 0.60 10.95 5.96
N TYR A 20 1.55 11.27 6.83
CA TYR A 20 2.97 11.16 6.54
C TYR A 20 3.52 9.92 7.25
N ALA A 21 3.80 8.85 6.50
CA ALA A 21 4.23 7.54 6.98
C ALA A 21 5.58 7.13 6.36
N VAL A 22 6.41 8.11 6.04
CA VAL A 22 7.73 7.90 5.43
C VAL A 22 8.61 7.06 6.36
N GLY A 23 9.23 6.02 5.81
CA GLY A 23 10.11 5.10 6.55
C GLY A 23 9.41 4.20 7.58
N ALA A 24 8.08 4.27 7.69
CA ALA A 24 7.33 3.42 8.63
C ALA A 24 7.32 1.96 8.18
N SER A 25 7.14 1.06 9.15
CA SER A 25 7.01 -0.38 8.90
C SER A 25 5.56 -0.82 9.13
N PHE A 26 5.00 -1.49 8.13
CA PHE A 26 3.65 -2.02 8.05
C PHE A 26 3.68 -3.48 7.57
N LYS A 27 4.72 -4.24 7.98
CA LYS A 27 4.88 -5.61 7.49
C LYS A 27 3.72 -6.48 7.98
N GLY A 28 3.03 -7.15 7.07
CA GLY A 28 1.88 -7.99 7.42
C GLY A 28 0.72 -7.24 8.07
N THR A 29 0.65 -5.90 7.94
CA THR A 29 -0.48 -5.12 8.44
C THR A 29 -1.72 -5.38 7.58
N ASP A 30 -2.87 -5.49 8.24
CA ASP A 30 -4.17 -5.65 7.57
C ASP A 30 -4.83 -4.29 7.33
N PHE A 31 -5.02 -3.91 6.07
CA PHE A 31 -5.76 -2.71 5.63
C PHE A 31 -7.10 -3.06 4.98
N THR A 32 -7.68 -4.21 5.31
CA THR A 32 -8.98 -4.64 4.78
C THR A 32 -10.05 -3.58 5.03
N ASN A 33 -10.83 -3.22 4.01
CA ASN A 33 -11.87 -2.17 4.05
C ASN A 33 -11.36 -0.75 4.37
N ALA A 34 -10.05 -0.50 4.31
CA ALA A 34 -9.50 0.81 4.62
C ALA A 34 -9.78 1.86 3.53
N VAL A 35 -9.69 3.13 3.92
CA VAL A 35 -9.65 4.27 2.99
C VAL A 35 -8.32 4.98 3.14
N ILE A 36 -7.50 4.90 2.10
CA ILE A 36 -6.14 5.44 2.06
C ILE A 36 -6.07 6.52 0.98
N ASP A 37 -6.18 7.77 1.41
CA ASP A 37 -6.23 8.95 0.55
C ASP A 37 -5.00 9.83 0.76
N ARG A 38 -4.17 9.99 -0.27
CA ARG A 38 -3.01 10.88 -0.30
C ARG A 38 -2.00 10.63 0.82
N VAL A 39 -1.78 9.38 1.17
CA VAL A 39 -0.78 9.00 2.18
C VAL A 39 0.60 8.89 1.54
N ASN A 40 1.61 9.39 2.24
CA ASN A 40 3.00 9.21 1.81
C ASN A 40 3.63 7.99 2.49
N PHE A 41 3.82 6.91 1.72
CA PHE A 41 4.54 5.69 2.11
C PHE A 41 5.96 5.62 1.53
N GLU A 42 6.59 6.75 1.20
CA GLU A 42 7.96 6.76 0.71
C GLU A 42 8.89 6.00 1.68
N LYS A 43 9.72 5.10 1.15
CA LYS A 43 10.63 4.23 1.93
C LYS A 43 9.96 3.34 2.99
N ALA A 44 8.63 3.23 2.98
CA ALA A 44 7.92 2.37 3.94
C ALA A 44 8.17 0.88 3.64
N ASP A 45 8.08 0.06 4.68
CA ASP A 45 8.18 -1.39 4.56
C ASP A 45 6.78 -2.01 4.65
N LEU A 46 6.19 -2.32 3.50
CA LEU A 46 4.83 -2.85 3.35
C LEU A 46 4.83 -4.35 3.05
N GLN A 47 5.94 -5.06 3.30
CA GLN A 47 6.05 -6.47 2.92
C GLN A 47 4.92 -7.32 3.55
N GLY A 48 4.18 -8.05 2.74
CA GLY A 48 3.05 -8.87 3.20
C GLY A 48 1.80 -8.09 3.64
N ALA A 49 1.76 -6.76 3.47
CA ALA A 49 0.57 -5.97 3.81
C ALA A 49 -0.64 -6.38 2.96
N ILE A 50 -1.83 -6.30 3.55
CA ILE A 50 -3.08 -6.75 2.93
C ILE A 50 -3.95 -5.54 2.60
N PHE A 51 -4.16 -5.28 1.31
CA PHE A 51 -5.12 -4.30 0.81
C PHE A 51 -6.30 -5.04 0.17
N ARG A 52 -7.23 -5.52 1.01
CA ARG A 52 -8.47 -6.16 0.54
C ARG A 52 -9.64 -5.18 0.62
N ASN A 53 -10.39 -5.00 -0.46
CA ASN A 53 -11.53 -4.05 -0.50
C ASN A 53 -11.13 -2.64 -0.02
N THR A 54 -9.91 -2.22 -0.35
CA THR A 54 -9.34 -0.93 0.08
C THR A 54 -9.54 0.13 -1.00
N VAL A 55 -9.86 1.36 -0.61
CA VAL A 55 -9.79 2.52 -1.52
C VAL A 55 -8.40 3.13 -1.42
N LEU A 56 -7.63 3.09 -2.51
CA LEU A 56 -6.28 3.64 -2.59
C LEU A 56 -6.21 4.75 -3.64
N SER A 57 -6.11 6.00 -3.18
CA SER A 57 -6.18 7.19 -4.03
C SER A 57 -5.06 8.17 -3.70
N GLY A 58 -4.33 8.63 -4.72
CA GLY A 58 -3.35 9.72 -4.62
C GLY A 58 -2.17 9.48 -3.68
N SER A 59 -1.93 8.24 -3.26
CA SER A 59 -0.84 7.87 -2.32
C SER A 59 0.47 7.58 -3.06
N THR A 60 1.60 7.78 -2.38
CA THR A 60 2.95 7.59 -2.96
C THR A 60 3.67 6.42 -2.31
N PHE A 61 4.39 5.65 -3.12
CA PHE A 61 5.09 4.41 -2.73
C PHE A 61 6.55 4.38 -3.22
N ASP A 62 7.14 5.55 -3.44
CA ASP A 62 8.52 5.67 -3.94
C ASP A 62 9.49 5.02 -2.95
N ASP A 63 10.37 4.15 -3.45
CA ASP A 63 11.31 3.34 -2.65
C ASP A 63 10.65 2.46 -1.56
N ALA A 64 9.33 2.28 -1.57
CA ALA A 64 8.65 1.39 -0.64
C ALA A 64 8.94 -0.08 -0.96
N LYS A 65 9.02 -0.93 0.06
CA LYS A 65 9.14 -2.38 -0.12
C LYS A 65 7.76 -3.01 -0.12
N MET A 66 7.39 -3.64 -1.23
CA MET A 66 6.04 -4.14 -1.47
C MET A 66 6.04 -5.62 -1.91
N GLN A 67 7.06 -6.39 -1.49
CA GLN A 67 7.05 -7.84 -1.70
C GLN A 67 5.84 -8.47 -1.00
N ASP A 68 5.20 -9.42 -1.67
CA ASP A 68 4.09 -10.21 -1.13
C ASP A 68 2.87 -9.38 -0.66
N VAL A 69 2.73 -8.15 -1.15
CA VAL A 69 1.54 -7.33 -0.91
C VAL A 69 0.35 -7.90 -1.66
N VAL A 70 -0.79 -7.98 -0.98
CA VAL A 70 -2.05 -8.46 -1.56
C VAL A 70 -2.91 -7.27 -1.97
N PHE A 71 -3.37 -7.25 -3.22
CA PHE A 71 -4.29 -6.25 -3.76
C PHE A 71 -5.55 -6.93 -4.28
N GLU A 72 -6.44 -7.31 -3.37
CA GLU A 72 -7.71 -7.98 -3.72
C GLU A 72 -8.85 -6.96 -3.62
N ASP A 73 -9.68 -6.84 -4.66
CA ASP A 73 -10.79 -5.88 -4.70
C ASP A 73 -10.38 -4.43 -4.35
N THR A 74 -9.10 -4.07 -4.53
CA THR A 74 -8.61 -2.72 -4.28
C THR A 74 -9.08 -1.77 -5.36
N ILE A 75 -9.72 -0.68 -4.96
CA ILE A 75 -10.12 0.40 -5.84
C ILE A 75 -8.94 1.37 -5.97
N ILE A 76 -8.29 1.34 -7.13
CA ILE A 76 -7.17 2.22 -7.47
C ILE A 76 -7.43 2.93 -8.82
N GLY A 77 -7.21 4.24 -8.85
CA GLY A 77 -7.35 5.02 -10.08
C GLY A 77 -6.24 4.72 -11.08
N TYR A 78 -6.52 4.86 -12.38
CA TYR A 78 -5.55 4.56 -13.46
C TYR A 78 -4.19 5.24 -13.28
N ILE A 79 -4.17 6.52 -12.88
CA ILE A 79 -2.93 7.29 -12.69
C ILE A 79 -2.11 6.73 -11.51
N ASP A 80 -2.78 6.37 -10.41
CA ASP A 80 -2.12 5.85 -9.22
C ASP A 80 -1.61 4.43 -9.45
N LEU A 81 -2.36 3.63 -10.19
CA LEU A 81 -1.93 2.31 -10.64
C LEU A 81 -0.65 2.39 -11.49
N GLN A 82 -0.60 3.29 -12.48
CA GLN A 82 0.60 3.46 -13.30
C GLN A 82 1.83 3.80 -12.46
N LYS A 83 1.68 4.65 -11.44
CA LYS A 83 2.77 4.98 -10.50
C LYS A 83 3.16 3.77 -9.66
N LEU A 84 2.19 3.08 -9.06
CA LEU A 84 2.41 1.89 -8.24
C LEU A 84 3.17 0.82 -9.03
N CYS A 85 2.81 0.61 -10.31
CA CYS A 85 3.46 -0.36 -11.20
C CYS A 85 4.93 -0.04 -11.53
N THR A 86 5.41 1.18 -11.26
CA THR A 86 6.85 1.50 -11.39
C THR A 86 7.68 0.89 -10.26
N ASN A 87 7.07 0.51 -9.14
CA ASN A 87 7.75 -0.14 -8.04
C ASN A 87 8.09 -1.59 -8.42
N THR A 88 9.39 -1.87 -8.50
CA THR A 88 9.94 -3.17 -8.92
C THR A 88 9.94 -4.22 -7.81
N SER A 89 9.61 -3.83 -6.57
CA SER A 89 9.55 -4.74 -5.43
C SER A 89 8.25 -5.56 -5.36
N ILE A 90 7.21 -5.15 -6.09
CA ILE A 90 5.94 -5.87 -6.17
C ILE A 90 6.16 -7.21 -6.89
N SER A 91 5.61 -8.29 -6.34
CA SER A 91 5.72 -9.63 -6.92
C SER A 91 5.06 -9.71 -8.31
N ALA A 92 5.49 -10.66 -9.14
CA ALA A 92 4.95 -10.82 -10.49
C ALA A 92 3.43 -11.10 -10.48
N ASP A 93 2.96 -11.87 -9.50
CA ASP A 93 1.55 -12.23 -9.35
C ASP A 93 0.72 -11.00 -8.96
N SER A 94 1.14 -10.24 -7.93
CA SER A 94 0.43 -9.02 -7.52
C SER A 94 0.44 -7.95 -8.62
N ARG A 95 1.51 -7.88 -9.44
CA ARG A 95 1.54 -7.01 -10.63
C ARG A 95 0.52 -7.42 -11.68
N LEU A 96 0.33 -8.73 -11.88
CA LEU A 96 -0.66 -9.26 -12.81
C LEU A 96 -2.09 -8.97 -12.31
N GLU A 97 -2.36 -9.15 -11.02
CA GLU A 97 -3.65 -8.83 -10.38
C GLU A 97 -4.00 -7.34 -10.52
N LEU A 98 -3.03 -6.47 -10.28
CA LEU A 98 -3.17 -5.03 -10.47
C LEU A 98 -3.33 -4.61 -11.95
N GLY A 99 -3.05 -5.50 -12.90
CA GLY A 99 -3.07 -5.18 -14.32
C GLY A 99 -1.91 -4.28 -14.76
N CYS A 100 -0.77 -4.34 -14.06
CA CYS A 100 0.46 -3.69 -14.50
C CYS A 100 0.89 -4.27 -15.86
N ARG A 101 1.11 -3.40 -16.84
CA ARG A 101 1.55 -3.75 -18.20
C ARG A 101 2.94 -3.20 -18.48
#